data_AF-A0A1S2MG96-F1
#
_entry.id   AF-A0A1S2MG96-F1
#
_cell.length_a   1.000
_cell.length_b   1.000
_cell.length_c   1.000
_cell.angle_alpha   90.00
_cell.angle_beta   90.00
_cell.angle_gamma   90.00
#
_symmetry.space_group_name_H-M   'P 1'
#
loop_
_entity.id
_entity.type
_entity.pdbx_description
1 polymer ?
#
loop_
_entity_poly.entity_id
_entity_poly.type
_entity_poly.pdbx_seq_one_letter_code
_entity_poly.pdbx_strand_id
1 'polypeptide(L)'
;MKNNFSQHIRVNKLDFNSIYKNIEDINSEFRKQIFESMEVLAESMPSLVELKEALESFTDNVAKINSIFIRYDYPPIDYIDIHEVMNYIEMNSNQQQITKENINLIMTRYFDEIHFNHLESQVATYNLPQEEITILKEILDGYKHGYYYLIIPALLARLEGLIFNSVNYKGRTSYYLFNIVIEETINKYKSNHDYYVDDDYDKIKEYYKYKLKSNFEFGDGNMNGINRNSIMHGYDNKYGTKQNAVMLLLHFEYLYHCLTKLSENEKKDICNKMQNKK
;
A
#
# COMPACT_ATOMS: atom_id res chain seq x y z
N MET A 1 -81.66 -6.99 -0.82
CA MET A 1 -80.67 -7.04 0.29
C MET A 1 -79.85 -8.32 0.17
N LYS A 2 -78.59 -8.19 -0.25
CA LYS A 2 -77.41 -8.95 0.21
C LYS A 2 -76.23 -8.51 -0.68
N ASN A 3 -75.50 -7.52 -0.18
CA ASN A 3 -74.13 -7.22 -0.61
C ASN A 3 -73.23 -8.36 -0.14
N ASN A 4 -72.22 -8.74 -0.93
CA ASN A 4 -70.84 -8.80 -0.43
C ASN A 4 -69.81 -9.04 -1.55
N PHE A 5 -69.02 -7.99 -1.77
CA PHE A 5 -67.56 -7.98 -1.84
C PHE A 5 -66.83 -9.08 -2.64
N SER A 6 -66.67 -8.82 -3.95
CA SER A 6 -65.43 -9.15 -4.67
C SER A 6 -64.74 -7.85 -5.12
N GLN A 7 -64.19 -7.09 -4.16
CA GLN A 7 -63.31 -5.98 -4.50
C GLN A 7 -61.92 -6.52 -4.83
N HIS A 8 -61.53 -6.33 -6.08
CA HIS A 8 -60.16 -6.43 -6.59
C HIS A 8 -59.17 -5.70 -5.68
N ILE A 9 -58.31 -6.46 -4.98
CA ILE A 9 -57.05 -5.91 -4.49
C ILE A 9 -56.14 -5.76 -5.71
N ARG A 10 -56.09 -4.55 -6.28
CA ARG A 10 -54.98 -4.16 -7.15
C ARG A 10 -53.76 -3.98 -6.24
N VAL A 11 -52.89 -4.99 -6.22
CA VAL A 11 -51.54 -4.82 -5.69
C VAL A 11 -50.83 -3.86 -6.64
N ASN A 12 -50.67 -2.61 -6.23
CA ASN A 12 -49.80 -1.66 -6.92
C ASN A 12 -48.43 -2.32 -7.04
N LYS A 13 -47.96 -2.56 -8.28
CA LYS A 13 -46.57 -2.96 -8.52
C LYS A 13 -45.69 -1.89 -7.92
N LEU A 14 -45.04 -2.21 -6.81
CA LEU A 14 -43.94 -1.41 -6.28
C LEU A 14 -42.92 -1.26 -7.41
N ASP A 15 -42.60 -0.02 -7.76
CA ASP A 15 -41.58 0.28 -8.75
C ASP A 15 -40.20 0.07 -8.11
N PHE A 16 -39.72 -1.17 -8.19
CA PHE A 16 -38.45 -1.58 -7.62
C PHE A 16 -37.27 -0.78 -8.20
N ASN A 17 -37.37 -0.25 -9.42
CA ASN A 17 -36.30 0.55 -10.02
C ASN A 17 -36.16 1.92 -9.36
N SER A 18 -37.28 2.53 -8.97
CA SER A 18 -37.31 3.75 -8.15
C SER A 18 -36.69 3.51 -6.76
N ILE A 19 -36.99 2.36 -6.14
CA ILE A 19 -36.41 1.99 -4.84
C ILE A 19 -34.90 1.74 -4.97
N TYR A 20 -34.43 1.05 -6.00
CA TYR A 20 -33.00 0.82 -6.25
C TYR A 20 -32.24 2.11 -6.48
N LYS A 21 -32.78 3.01 -7.31
CA LYS A 21 -32.15 4.30 -7.58
C LYS A 21 -32.09 5.17 -6.32
N ASN A 22 -33.15 5.18 -5.51
CA ASN A 22 -33.15 5.87 -4.23
C ASN A 22 -32.16 5.24 -3.23
N ILE A 23 -31.95 3.92 -3.24
CA ILE A 23 -30.95 3.25 -2.40
C ILE A 23 -29.53 3.57 -2.88
N GLU A 24 -29.28 3.64 -4.19
CA GLU A 24 -28.00 4.09 -4.75
C GLU A 24 -27.73 5.56 -4.42
N ASP A 25 -28.72 6.43 -4.57
CA ASP A 25 -28.60 7.85 -4.28
C ASP A 25 -28.34 8.07 -2.78
N ILE A 26 -29.09 7.39 -1.88
CA ILE A 26 -28.87 7.40 -0.42
C ILE A 26 -27.49 6.84 -0.08
N ASN A 27 -27.05 5.74 -0.69
CA ASN A 27 -25.71 5.19 -0.46
C ASN A 27 -24.62 6.13 -0.97
N SER A 28 -24.83 6.84 -2.07
CA SER A 28 -23.87 7.81 -2.60
C SER A 28 -23.77 9.03 -1.72
N GLU A 29 -24.90 9.54 -1.20
CA GLU A 29 -24.97 10.71 -0.34
C GLU A 29 -24.48 10.41 1.07
N PHE A 30 -24.75 9.20 1.58
CA PHE A 30 -24.21 8.71 2.85
C PHE A 30 -22.71 8.42 2.76
N ARG A 31 -22.23 7.82 1.65
CA ARG A 31 -20.78 7.69 1.40
C ARG A 31 -20.14 9.06 1.30
N LYS A 32 -20.72 10.00 0.56
CA LYS A 32 -20.19 11.36 0.42
C LYS A 32 -20.13 12.10 1.75
N GLN A 33 -21.17 11.99 2.59
CA GLN A 33 -21.15 12.56 3.94
C GLN A 33 -20.12 11.88 4.85
N ILE A 34 -19.94 10.56 4.75
CA ILE A 34 -18.87 9.83 5.45
C ILE A 34 -17.50 10.31 4.95
N PHE A 35 -17.29 10.45 3.64
CA PHE A 35 -16.04 10.90 3.04
C PHE A 35 -15.72 12.36 3.39
N GLU A 36 -16.69 13.28 3.29
CA GLU A 36 -16.53 14.68 3.71
C GLU A 36 -16.28 14.79 5.22
N SER A 37 -16.90 13.93 6.04
CA SER A 37 -16.59 13.84 7.47
C SER A 37 -15.22 13.20 7.75
N MET A 38 -14.78 12.27 6.90
CA MET A 38 -13.49 11.57 7.00
C MET A 38 -12.32 12.41 6.48
N GLU A 39 -12.49 13.27 5.48
CA GLU A 39 -11.48 14.28 5.07
C GLU A 39 -11.25 15.28 6.20
N VAL A 40 -12.33 15.80 6.81
CA VAL A 40 -12.24 16.72 7.94
C VAL A 40 -11.60 16.06 9.17
N LEU A 41 -11.80 14.75 9.39
CA LEU A 41 -11.16 13.98 10.46
C LEU A 41 -9.70 13.59 10.13
N ALA A 42 -9.39 13.24 8.88
CA ALA A 42 -8.04 12.85 8.44
C ALA A 42 -7.06 14.04 8.42
N GLU A 43 -7.57 15.24 8.11
CA GLU A 43 -6.80 16.48 8.22
C GLU A 43 -6.56 16.91 9.68
N SER A 44 -7.25 16.32 10.66
CA SER A 44 -7.25 16.79 12.05
C SER A 44 -6.83 15.79 13.12
N MET A 45 -6.54 14.51 12.83
CA MET A 45 -6.16 13.52 13.87
C MET A 45 -4.90 13.95 14.66
N PRO A 46 -5.00 14.45 15.91
CA PRO A 46 -3.90 15.08 16.62
C PRO A 46 -3.26 14.17 17.67
N SER A 47 -3.72 12.92 17.90
CA SER A 47 -3.19 12.08 18.99
C SER A 47 -3.27 10.56 18.73
N LEU A 48 -2.38 9.81 19.40
CA LEU A 48 -2.35 8.33 19.40
C LEU A 48 -3.62 7.69 20.03
N VAL A 49 -4.41 8.47 20.78
CA VAL A 49 -5.68 8.01 21.40
C VAL A 49 -6.76 7.81 20.33
N GLU A 50 -6.83 8.68 19.34
CA GLU A 50 -7.80 8.54 18.24
C GLU A 50 -7.41 7.42 17.28
N LEU A 51 -6.10 7.17 17.11
CA LEU A 51 -5.60 5.97 16.43
C LEU A 51 -6.02 4.70 17.19
N LYS A 52 -5.97 4.72 18.52
CA LYS A 52 -6.45 3.62 19.37
C LYS A 52 -7.95 3.38 19.22
N GLU A 53 -8.78 4.42 19.27
CA GLU A 53 -10.24 4.29 19.09
C GLU A 53 -10.60 3.76 17.69
N ALA A 54 -9.85 4.15 16.65
CA ALA A 54 -9.96 3.53 15.34
C ALA A 54 -9.53 2.05 15.38
N LEU A 55 -8.46 1.69 16.06
CA LEU A 55 -8.07 0.28 16.11
C LEU A 55 -9.11 -0.63 16.83
N GLU A 56 -9.86 -0.10 17.81
CA GLU A 56 -10.84 -0.84 18.60
C GLU A 56 -12.12 -1.24 17.82
N SER A 57 -12.49 -0.57 16.71
CA SER A 57 -13.67 -0.95 15.88
C SER A 57 -13.28 -1.71 14.60
N PHE A 58 -12.56 -2.82 14.81
CA PHE A 58 -11.70 -3.55 13.86
C PHE A 58 -12.21 -3.84 12.44
N THR A 59 -13.49 -4.15 12.22
CA THR A 59 -14.00 -4.36 10.85
C THR A 59 -14.02 -3.08 10.00
N ASP A 60 -13.96 -1.91 10.64
CA ASP A 60 -14.17 -0.62 9.98
C ASP A 60 -12.87 0.21 9.82
N ASN A 61 -11.70 -0.25 10.31
CA ASN A 61 -10.51 0.62 10.46
C ASN A 61 -9.17 0.13 9.89
N VAL A 62 -9.11 -1.04 9.23
CA VAL A 62 -7.92 -1.46 8.43
C VAL A 62 -7.48 -0.36 7.45
N ALA A 63 -8.46 0.30 6.82
CA ALA A 63 -8.25 1.42 5.94
C ALA A 63 -7.51 2.56 6.66
N LYS A 64 -7.97 2.97 7.85
CA LYS A 64 -7.38 4.08 8.63
C LYS A 64 -5.95 3.80 9.07
N ILE A 65 -5.66 2.57 9.48
CA ILE A 65 -4.28 2.16 9.86
C ILE A 65 -3.34 2.28 8.67
N ASN A 66 -3.76 1.73 7.53
CA ASN A 66 -2.98 1.82 6.29
C ASN A 66 -2.82 3.28 5.86
N SER A 67 -3.85 4.13 5.97
CA SER A 67 -3.74 5.57 5.70
C SER A 67 -2.63 6.24 6.52
N ILE A 68 -2.47 5.85 7.80
CA ILE A 68 -1.40 6.37 8.66
C ILE A 68 -0.05 5.88 8.17
N PHE A 69 0.10 4.58 7.89
CA PHE A 69 1.36 4.02 7.40
C PHE A 69 1.79 4.66 6.07
N ILE A 70 0.85 4.85 5.15
CA ILE A 70 1.05 5.48 3.85
C ILE A 70 1.50 6.94 4.01
N ARG A 71 0.91 7.68 4.95
CA ARG A 71 1.35 9.05 5.30
C ARG A 71 2.82 9.10 5.73
N TYR A 72 3.34 8.01 6.28
CA TYR A 72 4.74 7.88 6.74
C TYR A 72 5.62 7.04 5.82
N ASP A 73 5.24 6.94 4.54
CA ASP A 73 6.00 6.28 3.47
C ASP A 73 6.05 4.76 3.53
N TYR A 74 5.27 4.10 4.37
CA TYR A 74 5.11 2.65 4.31
C TYR A 74 4.05 2.27 3.27
N PRO A 75 4.18 1.12 2.60
CA PRO A 75 3.11 0.63 1.75
C PRO A 75 1.91 0.20 2.61
N PRO A 76 0.74 0.00 1.99
CA PRO A 76 -0.31 -0.77 2.63
C PRO A 76 0.18 -2.18 2.95
N ILE A 77 -0.27 -2.70 4.08
CA ILE A 77 -0.03 -4.09 4.47
C ILE A 77 -1.39 -4.80 4.39
N ASP A 78 -1.48 -5.79 3.49
CA ASP A 78 -2.72 -6.53 3.22
C ASP A 78 -3.16 -7.39 4.42
N TYR A 79 -2.19 -7.87 5.22
CA TYR A 79 -2.42 -8.69 6.40
C TYR A 79 -1.64 -8.12 7.60
N ILE A 80 -2.26 -7.21 8.35
CA ILE A 80 -1.72 -6.70 9.62
C ILE A 80 -2.31 -7.53 10.76
N ASP A 81 -1.46 -8.07 11.63
CA ASP A 81 -1.92 -8.49 12.96
C ASP A 81 -2.16 -7.26 13.83
N ILE A 82 -3.39 -6.76 13.78
CA ILE A 82 -3.79 -5.51 14.38
C ILE A 82 -3.81 -5.59 15.92
N HIS A 83 -4.03 -6.77 16.53
CA HIS A 83 -4.01 -6.89 17.99
C HIS A 83 -2.63 -6.55 18.57
N GLU A 84 -1.57 -6.92 17.88
CA GLU A 84 -0.21 -6.59 18.30
C GLU A 84 0.17 -5.14 17.97
N VAL A 85 -0.23 -4.62 16.81
CA VAL A 85 -0.07 -3.20 16.48
C VAL A 85 -0.78 -2.30 17.52
N MET A 86 -1.96 -2.71 17.98
CA MET A 86 -2.71 -2.07 19.07
C MET A 86 -1.96 -2.09 20.39
N ASN A 87 -1.54 -3.27 20.87
CA ASN A 87 -0.81 -3.41 22.12
C ASN A 87 0.44 -2.51 22.13
N TYR A 88 1.13 -2.39 20.98
CA TYR A 88 2.30 -1.53 20.86
C TYR A 88 1.99 -0.04 20.91
N ILE A 89 0.92 0.38 20.24
CA ILE A 89 0.44 1.77 20.33
C ILE A 89 0.07 2.07 21.78
N GLU A 90 -0.64 1.18 22.47
CA GLU A 90 -1.04 1.33 23.88
C GLU A 90 0.15 1.44 24.86
N MET A 91 1.19 0.60 24.69
CA MET A 91 2.36 0.63 25.58
C MET A 91 3.24 1.87 25.41
N ASN A 92 3.11 2.60 24.30
CA ASN A 92 3.96 3.76 23.97
C ASN A 92 3.17 5.09 23.90
N SER A 93 1.85 5.08 24.06
CA SER A 93 0.99 6.25 23.95
C SER A 93 0.72 6.94 25.30
N ASN A 94 1.74 7.62 25.83
CA ASN A 94 1.54 8.61 26.90
C ASN A 94 1.01 9.95 26.33
N GLN A 95 -0.13 9.95 25.61
CA GLN A 95 -0.76 11.16 25.05
C GLN A 95 0.11 11.97 24.05
N GLN A 96 1.04 11.32 23.34
CA GLN A 96 1.89 11.99 22.35
C GLN A 96 1.26 12.04 20.95
N GLN A 97 1.63 13.05 20.15
CA GLN A 97 1.30 13.13 18.72
C GLN A 97 1.91 11.95 17.94
N ILE A 98 1.26 11.54 16.85
CA ILE A 98 1.85 10.58 15.91
C ILE A 98 3.04 11.27 15.23
N THR A 99 4.25 10.78 15.46
CA THR A 99 5.47 11.24 14.79
C THR A 99 6.03 10.16 13.88
N LYS A 100 6.89 10.57 12.94
CA LYS A 100 7.59 9.63 12.06
C LYS A 100 8.42 8.63 12.87
N GLU A 101 9.07 9.08 13.93
CA GLU A 101 9.89 8.25 14.82
C GLU A 101 9.06 7.15 15.49
N ASN A 102 7.88 7.50 16.01
CA ASN A 102 6.99 6.54 16.66
C ASN A 102 6.47 5.49 15.67
N ILE A 103 6.09 5.90 14.45
CA ILE A 103 5.66 4.96 13.41
C ILE A 103 6.81 4.04 12.99
N ASN A 104 8.03 4.56 12.83
CA ASN A 104 9.18 3.72 12.49
C ASN A 104 9.48 2.68 13.58
N LEU A 105 9.35 3.06 14.85
CA LEU A 105 9.53 2.12 15.96
C LEU A 105 8.48 1.01 15.92
N ILE A 106 7.20 1.37 15.73
CA ILE A 106 6.10 0.41 15.62
C ILE A 106 6.36 -0.55 14.44
N MET A 107 6.64 -0.02 13.26
CA MET A 107 6.81 -0.82 12.05
C MET A 107 8.03 -1.73 12.12
N THR A 108 9.15 -1.27 12.68
CA THR A 108 10.34 -2.12 12.83
C THR A 108 10.12 -3.26 13.81
N ARG A 109 9.44 -3.03 14.94
CA ARG A 109 9.10 -4.09 15.90
C ARG A 109 8.09 -5.08 15.34
N TYR A 110 6.99 -4.57 14.76
CA TYR A 110 6.00 -5.39 14.05
C TYR A 110 6.70 -6.30 13.03
N PHE A 111 7.60 -5.72 12.25
CA PHE A 111 8.33 -6.48 11.25
C PHE A 111 9.18 -7.59 11.87
N ASP A 112 9.98 -7.28 12.89
CA ASP A 112 10.85 -8.28 13.52
C ASP A 112 10.09 -9.42 14.20
N GLU A 113 9.05 -9.07 14.95
CA GLU A 113 8.40 -10.01 15.87
C GLU A 113 7.33 -10.85 15.19
N ILE A 114 6.70 -10.30 14.15
CA ILE A 114 5.51 -10.89 13.52
C ILE A 114 5.79 -11.15 12.05
N HIS A 115 6.11 -10.09 11.31
CA HIS A 115 6.07 -10.14 9.85
C HIS A 115 7.25 -10.89 9.23
N PHE A 116 8.44 -10.83 9.83
CA PHE A 116 9.67 -11.35 9.23
C PHE A 116 9.58 -12.85 8.98
N ASN A 117 9.10 -13.62 9.96
CA ASN A 117 8.95 -15.07 9.82
C ASN A 117 7.89 -15.41 8.76
N HIS A 118 6.83 -14.60 8.66
CA HIS A 118 5.83 -14.72 7.61
C HIS A 118 6.46 -14.52 6.23
N LEU A 119 7.15 -13.39 6.03
CA LEU A 119 7.83 -13.07 4.77
C LEU A 119 8.89 -14.13 4.41
N GLU A 120 9.68 -14.61 5.37
CA GLU A 120 10.68 -15.68 5.16
C GLU A 120 10.03 -16.96 4.64
N SER A 121 8.89 -17.36 5.22
CA SER A 121 8.13 -18.52 4.74
C SER A 121 7.50 -18.29 3.36
N GLN A 122 6.99 -17.09 3.11
CA GLN A 122 6.28 -16.75 1.89
C GLN A 122 7.19 -16.62 0.67
N VAL A 123 8.40 -16.08 0.83
CA VAL A 123 9.36 -15.92 -0.28
C VAL A 123 9.60 -17.25 -1.00
N ALA A 124 9.62 -18.37 -0.28
CA ALA A 124 9.79 -19.70 -0.89
C ALA A 124 8.61 -20.12 -1.80
N THR A 125 7.45 -19.48 -1.66
CA THR A 125 6.23 -19.77 -2.43
C THR A 125 6.00 -18.79 -3.58
N TYR A 126 6.85 -17.77 -3.72
CA TYR A 126 6.68 -16.77 -4.75
C TYR A 126 6.85 -17.37 -6.15
N ASN A 127 6.00 -16.96 -7.08
CA ASN A 127 6.07 -17.35 -8.49
C ASN A 127 7.11 -16.49 -9.22
N LEU A 128 8.38 -16.65 -8.83
CA LEU A 128 9.53 -15.96 -9.40
C LEU A 128 10.59 -16.99 -9.84
N PRO A 129 11.50 -16.63 -10.75
CA PRO A 129 12.65 -17.47 -11.09
C PRO A 129 13.46 -17.88 -9.86
N GLN A 130 14.07 -19.07 -9.88
CA GLN A 130 14.78 -19.61 -8.72
C GLN A 130 15.95 -18.71 -8.27
N GLU A 131 16.62 -18.05 -9.21
CA GLU A 131 17.68 -17.07 -8.94
C GLU A 131 17.15 -15.86 -8.16
N GLU A 132 15.92 -15.42 -8.47
CA GLU A 132 15.25 -14.34 -7.74
C GLU A 132 14.96 -14.75 -6.31
N ILE A 133 14.43 -15.96 -6.12
CA ILE A 133 14.15 -16.52 -4.79
C ILE A 133 15.44 -16.63 -3.97
N THR A 134 16.54 -17.05 -4.59
CA THR A 134 17.85 -17.11 -3.92
C THR A 134 18.31 -15.74 -3.46
N ILE A 135 18.24 -14.71 -4.32
CA ILE A 135 18.63 -13.34 -3.94
C ILE A 135 17.74 -12.82 -2.80
N LEU A 136 16.43 -13.08 -2.83
CA LEU A 136 15.51 -12.67 -1.77
C LEU A 136 15.84 -13.36 -0.44
N LYS A 137 16.19 -14.64 -0.45
CA LYS A 137 16.65 -15.35 0.76
C LYS A 137 17.94 -14.77 1.32
N GLU A 138 18.90 -14.42 0.47
CA GLU A 138 20.14 -13.74 0.89
C GLU A 138 19.86 -12.34 1.45
N ILE A 139 18.89 -11.61 0.90
CA ILE A 139 18.43 -10.32 1.43
C ILE A 139 17.84 -10.49 2.83
N LEU A 140 16.99 -11.50 3.05
CA LEU A 140 16.39 -11.78 4.36
C LEU A 140 17.44 -12.22 5.39
N ASP A 141 18.40 -13.06 4.98
CA ASP A 141 19.53 -13.43 5.85
C ASP A 141 20.40 -12.21 6.18
N GLY A 142 20.66 -11.33 5.20
CA GLY A 142 21.36 -10.07 5.41
C GLY A 142 20.60 -9.13 6.35
N TYR A 143 19.26 -9.08 6.29
CA TYR A 143 18.44 -8.33 7.23
C TYR A 143 18.63 -8.84 8.67
N LYS A 144 18.57 -10.17 8.85
CA LYS A 144 18.75 -10.82 10.16
C LYS A 144 20.11 -10.53 10.79
N HIS A 145 21.16 -10.41 9.98
CA HIS A 145 22.52 -10.07 10.42
C HIS A 145 22.80 -8.56 10.50
N GLY A 146 21.81 -7.70 10.19
CA GLY A 146 21.98 -6.25 10.25
C GLY A 146 22.81 -5.66 9.10
N TYR A 147 22.97 -6.37 7.99
CA TYR A 147 23.73 -5.93 6.81
C TYR A 147 22.94 -4.95 5.94
N TYR A 148 22.40 -3.89 6.54
CA TYR A 148 21.48 -2.95 5.88
C TYR A 148 22.10 -2.24 4.67
N TYR A 149 23.39 -1.88 4.75
CA TYR A 149 24.12 -1.29 3.63
C TYR A 149 24.25 -2.23 2.42
N LEU A 150 24.23 -3.55 2.64
CA LEU A 150 24.29 -4.56 1.58
C LEU A 150 22.90 -4.76 0.96
N ILE A 151 21.89 -4.96 1.80
CA ILE A 151 20.57 -5.41 1.32
C ILE A 151 19.76 -4.28 0.69
N ILE A 152 19.93 -3.02 1.13
CA ILE A 152 19.12 -1.90 0.62
C ILE A 152 19.38 -1.67 -0.89
N PRO A 153 20.63 -1.54 -1.37
CA PRO A 153 20.91 -1.42 -2.80
C PRO A 153 20.47 -2.66 -3.59
N ALA A 154 20.65 -3.86 -3.03
CA ALA A 154 20.19 -5.10 -3.66
C ALA A 154 18.67 -5.08 -3.85
N LEU A 155 17.92 -4.73 -2.82
CA LEU A 155 16.47 -4.70 -2.81
C LEU A 155 15.91 -3.61 -3.75
N LEU A 156 16.54 -2.44 -3.82
CA LEU A 156 16.20 -1.39 -4.80
C LEU A 156 16.36 -1.88 -6.24
N ALA A 157 17.47 -2.57 -6.55
CA ALA A 157 17.68 -3.17 -7.86
C ALA A 157 16.66 -4.27 -8.16
N ARG A 158 16.32 -5.09 -7.15
CA ARG A 158 15.31 -6.15 -7.29
C ARG A 158 13.90 -5.62 -7.50
N LEU A 159 13.53 -4.53 -6.85
CA LEU A 159 12.24 -3.85 -7.04
C LEU A 159 12.07 -3.37 -8.49
N GLU A 160 13.12 -2.76 -9.07
CA GLU A 160 13.08 -2.35 -10.48
C GLU A 160 12.95 -3.56 -11.42
N GLY A 161 13.70 -4.63 -11.15
CA GLY A 161 13.60 -5.89 -11.89
C GLY A 161 12.21 -6.53 -11.80
N LEU A 162 11.62 -6.59 -10.61
CA LEU A 162 10.29 -7.13 -10.35
C LEU A 162 9.23 -6.44 -11.21
N ILE A 163 9.28 -5.11 -11.29
CA ILE A 163 8.31 -4.30 -12.05
C ILE A 163 8.39 -4.62 -13.54
N PHE A 164 9.57 -4.65 -14.15
CA PHE A 164 9.69 -4.89 -15.59
C PHE A 164 9.51 -6.36 -15.99
N ASN A 165 9.98 -7.28 -15.15
CA ASN A 165 9.88 -8.72 -15.41
C ASN A 165 8.44 -9.22 -15.31
N SER A 166 7.65 -8.67 -14.37
CA SER A 166 6.25 -9.08 -14.18
C SER A 166 5.35 -8.84 -15.40
N VAL A 167 5.69 -7.86 -16.24
CA VAL A 167 5.01 -7.54 -17.50
C VAL A 167 5.75 -8.04 -18.74
N ASN A 168 6.77 -8.89 -18.57
CA ASN A 168 7.60 -9.45 -19.64
C ASN A 168 8.24 -8.39 -20.57
N TYR A 169 8.56 -7.21 -20.04
CA TYR A 169 9.12 -6.12 -20.84
C TYR A 169 10.55 -6.43 -21.30
N LYS A 170 10.83 -6.15 -22.58
CA LYS A 170 12.18 -6.28 -23.18
C LYS A 170 12.63 -4.96 -23.80
N GLY A 171 13.83 -4.53 -23.41
CA GLY A 171 14.51 -3.35 -23.96
C GLY A 171 15.04 -2.41 -22.90
N ARG A 172 15.46 -1.21 -23.34
CA ARG A 172 15.95 -0.16 -22.45
C ARG A 172 14.82 0.37 -21.58
N THR A 173 15.05 0.42 -20.28
CA THR A 173 14.12 0.95 -19.29
C THR A 173 14.31 2.45 -19.10
N SER A 174 13.28 3.11 -18.56
CA SER A 174 13.33 4.50 -18.13
C SER A 174 12.33 4.72 -16.99
N TYR A 175 12.49 5.82 -16.24
CA TYR A 175 11.55 6.19 -15.18
C TYR A 175 10.15 6.49 -15.70
N TYR A 176 10.03 6.92 -16.96
CA TYR A 176 8.73 7.06 -17.61
C TYR A 176 8.04 5.71 -17.76
N LEU A 177 8.75 4.69 -18.24
CA LEU A 177 8.20 3.34 -18.40
C LEU A 177 7.89 2.66 -17.05
N PHE A 178 8.75 2.88 -16.05
CA PHE A 178 8.49 2.46 -14.67
C PHE A 178 7.15 3.02 -14.17
N ASN A 179 6.93 4.33 -14.39
CA ASN A 179 5.72 5.00 -13.93
C ASN A 179 4.45 4.46 -14.60
N ILE A 180 4.52 4.02 -15.87
CA ILE A 180 3.39 3.35 -16.54
C ILE A 180 3.03 2.07 -15.80
N VAL A 181 4.00 1.21 -15.50
CA VAL A 181 3.71 -0.07 -14.83
C VAL A 181 3.12 0.17 -13.44
N ILE A 182 3.69 1.09 -12.67
CA ILE A 182 3.18 1.45 -11.33
C ILE A 182 1.73 1.95 -11.40
N GLU A 183 1.44 2.89 -12.29
CA GLU A 183 0.11 3.48 -12.44
C GLU A 183 -0.94 2.40 -12.75
N GLU A 184 -0.68 1.60 -13.77
CA GLU A 184 -1.61 0.56 -14.22
C GLU A 184 -1.80 -0.54 -13.17
N THR A 185 -0.71 -0.97 -12.54
CA THR A 185 -0.73 -2.04 -11.54
C THR A 185 -1.52 -1.63 -10.30
N ILE A 186 -1.26 -0.43 -9.76
CA ILE A 186 -1.93 0.03 -8.54
C ILE A 186 -3.40 0.35 -8.81
N ASN A 187 -3.72 0.98 -9.95
CA ASN A 187 -5.12 1.21 -10.34
C ASN A 187 -5.89 -0.12 -10.50
N LYS A 188 -5.23 -1.16 -11.03
CA LYS A 188 -5.84 -2.49 -11.12
C LYS A 188 -6.00 -3.13 -9.75
N TYR A 189 -4.99 -3.03 -8.89
CA TYR A 189 -5.06 -3.54 -7.53
C TYR A 189 -6.25 -2.93 -6.78
N LYS A 190 -6.39 -1.60 -6.82
CA LYS A 190 -7.54 -0.82 -6.33
C LYS A 190 -8.86 -1.36 -6.84
N SER A 191 -9.01 -1.57 -8.15
CA SER A 191 -10.28 -2.04 -8.72
C SER A 191 -10.75 -3.40 -8.21
N ASN A 192 -9.82 -4.21 -7.70
CA ASN A 192 -10.09 -5.54 -7.16
C ASN A 192 -10.14 -5.55 -5.62
N HIS A 193 -9.78 -4.45 -4.96
CA HIS A 193 -9.55 -4.35 -3.51
C HIS A 193 -10.05 -2.98 -3.02
N ASP A 194 -11.26 -2.91 -2.46
CA ASP A 194 -11.82 -1.65 -1.92
C ASP A 194 -11.43 -1.44 -0.44
N TYR A 195 -10.17 -1.72 -0.11
CA TYR A 195 -9.69 -1.74 1.28
C TYR A 195 -9.14 -0.38 1.76
N TYR A 196 -8.87 0.57 0.86
CA TYR A 196 -8.22 1.86 1.18
C TYR A 196 -8.98 3.04 0.61
N VAL A 197 -8.75 4.21 1.19
CA VAL A 197 -9.30 5.48 0.70
C VAL A 197 -8.65 5.82 -0.64
N ASP A 198 -9.43 6.40 -1.56
CA ASP A 198 -8.97 6.74 -2.91
C ASP A 198 -7.66 7.56 -2.93
N ASP A 199 -7.56 8.56 -2.05
CA ASP A 199 -6.36 9.40 -1.90
C ASP A 199 -5.11 8.62 -1.51
N ASP A 200 -5.25 7.52 -0.78
CA ASP A 200 -4.11 6.72 -0.35
C ASP A 200 -3.48 6.00 -1.54
N TYR A 201 -4.27 5.56 -2.52
CA TYR A 201 -3.74 5.01 -3.77
C TYR A 201 -2.89 6.03 -4.54
N ASP A 202 -3.29 7.30 -4.54
CA ASP A 202 -2.51 8.36 -5.16
C ASP A 202 -1.21 8.63 -4.40
N LYS A 203 -1.22 8.68 -3.06
CA LYS A 203 0.00 8.79 -2.23
C LYS A 203 0.97 7.63 -2.46
N ILE A 204 0.47 6.39 -2.55
CA ILE A 204 1.30 5.21 -2.85
C ILE A 204 1.95 5.37 -4.23
N LYS A 205 1.18 5.77 -5.25
CA LYS A 205 1.72 6.03 -6.59
C LYS A 205 2.77 7.14 -6.55
N GLU A 206 2.53 8.23 -5.84
CA GLU A 206 3.48 9.34 -5.69
C GLU A 206 4.79 8.92 -5.01
N TYR A 207 4.72 8.06 -3.99
CA TYR A 207 5.90 7.51 -3.36
C TYR A 207 6.83 6.85 -4.39
N TYR A 208 6.30 5.92 -5.19
CA TYR A 208 7.10 5.22 -6.19
C TYR A 208 7.49 6.14 -7.37
N LYS A 209 6.60 7.02 -7.82
CA LYS A 209 6.80 7.87 -9.00
C LYS A 209 7.79 9.00 -8.74
N TYR A 210 7.82 9.54 -7.53
CA TYR A 210 8.57 10.77 -7.23
C TYR A 210 9.49 10.61 -6.02
N LYS A 211 8.98 10.14 -4.88
CA LYS A 211 9.76 10.17 -3.63
C LYS A 211 10.95 9.21 -3.64
N LEU A 212 10.69 7.95 -3.98
CA LEU A 212 11.70 6.88 -4.04
C LEU A 212 12.81 7.19 -5.05
N LYS A 213 12.54 7.99 -6.08
CA LYS A 213 13.50 8.36 -7.13
C LYS A 213 13.61 9.86 -7.33
N SER A 214 13.59 10.60 -6.23
CA SER A 214 13.71 12.05 -6.23
C SER A 214 15.10 12.50 -6.74
N ASN A 215 15.16 13.69 -7.32
CA ASN A 215 16.44 14.29 -7.71
C ASN A 215 17.27 14.62 -6.46
N PHE A 216 18.59 14.67 -6.63
CA PHE A 216 19.51 15.08 -5.59
C PHE A 216 20.68 15.86 -6.18
N GLU A 217 21.32 16.70 -5.36
CA GLU A 217 22.50 17.46 -5.72
C GLU A 217 23.66 17.13 -4.77
N PHE A 218 24.87 16.99 -5.32
CA PHE A 218 26.05 16.76 -4.50
C PHE A 218 26.36 18.00 -3.64
N GLY A 219 26.39 17.81 -2.32
CA GLY A 219 26.70 18.87 -1.36
C GLY A 219 25.47 19.48 -0.69
N ASP A 220 24.26 19.16 -1.16
CA ASP A 220 23.02 19.49 -0.45
C ASP A 220 22.83 18.51 0.71
N GLY A 221 23.23 18.91 1.93
CA GLY A 221 23.26 18.05 3.13
C GLY A 221 21.91 17.49 3.58
N ASN A 222 20.85 17.69 2.82
CA ASN A 222 19.49 17.31 3.12
C ASN A 222 19.10 16.03 2.37
N MET A 223 19.36 14.88 2.98
CA MET A 223 18.76 13.61 2.57
C MET A 223 17.94 13.05 3.72
N ASN A 224 16.61 13.02 3.54
CA ASN A 224 15.68 12.47 4.50
C ASN A 224 14.94 11.28 3.85
N GLY A 225 15.12 10.08 4.41
CA GLY A 225 14.45 8.86 3.94
C GLY A 225 15.15 8.19 2.75
N ILE A 226 14.43 7.29 2.07
CA ILE A 226 14.99 6.45 1.02
C ILE A 226 14.89 7.17 -0.32
N ASN A 227 16.04 7.44 -0.94
CA ASN A 227 16.14 7.92 -2.30
C ASN A 227 17.06 6.99 -3.11
N ARG A 228 16.47 6.24 -4.03
CA ARG A 228 17.16 5.31 -4.93
C ARG A 228 18.25 6.00 -5.74
N ASN A 229 18.02 7.22 -6.23
CA ASN A 229 19.02 7.93 -7.03
C ASN A 229 20.25 8.25 -6.16
N SER A 230 20.05 8.85 -4.99
CA SER A 230 21.18 9.22 -4.13
C SER A 230 21.95 7.99 -3.64
N ILE A 231 21.26 6.90 -3.28
CA ILE A 231 21.89 5.66 -2.82
C ILE A 231 22.67 5.00 -3.96
N MET A 232 22.05 4.78 -5.11
CA MET A 232 22.66 4.04 -6.22
C MET A 232 23.79 4.83 -6.91
N HIS A 233 23.83 6.15 -6.75
CA HIS A 233 24.91 7.01 -7.24
C HIS A 233 25.94 7.38 -6.15
N GLY A 234 25.85 6.77 -4.96
CA GLY A 234 26.85 6.89 -3.90
C GLY A 234 26.86 8.23 -3.16
N TYR A 235 25.78 9.01 -3.27
CA TYR A 235 25.64 10.28 -2.55
C TYR A 235 25.22 10.08 -1.10
N ASP A 236 24.11 9.36 -0.90
CA ASP A 236 23.67 9.00 0.45
C ASP A 236 24.53 7.83 0.93
N ASN A 237 25.24 8.03 2.04
CA ASN A 237 26.07 7.03 2.71
C ASN A 237 25.58 6.68 4.12
N LYS A 238 24.40 7.17 4.51
CA LYS A 238 23.75 6.91 5.81
C LYS A 238 22.46 6.10 5.66
N TYR A 239 22.14 5.65 4.45
CA TYR A 239 20.93 4.88 4.16
C TYR A 239 20.84 3.53 4.89
N GLY A 240 21.95 2.97 5.36
CA GLY A 240 22.04 1.62 5.95
C GLY A 240 21.40 1.51 7.34
N THR A 241 20.10 1.75 7.46
CA THR A 241 19.35 1.66 8.71
C THR A 241 18.33 0.52 8.67
N LYS A 242 18.00 -0.01 9.84
CA LYS A 242 16.96 -1.04 10.00
C LYS A 242 15.61 -0.58 9.46
N GLN A 243 15.23 0.65 9.79
CA GLN A 243 14.00 1.28 9.31
C GLN A 243 13.92 1.27 7.79
N ASN A 244 14.99 1.69 7.10
CA ASN A 244 14.99 1.73 5.65
C ASN A 244 14.87 0.34 5.03
N ALA A 245 15.51 -0.66 5.66
CA ALA A 245 15.39 -2.05 5.23
C ALA A 245 13.96 -2.59 5.40
N VAL A 246 13.32 -2.37 6.56
CA VAL A 246 11.92 -2.77 6.82
C VAL A 246 10.98 -2.14 5.81
N MET A 247 11.09 -0.82 5.61
CA MET A 247 10.26 -0.09 4.66
C MET A 247 10.39 -0.66 3.24
N LEU A 248 11.60 -0.91 2.76
CA LEU A 248 11.80 -1.50 1.43
C LEU A 248 11.33 -2.95 1.30
N LEU A 249 11.48 -3.77 2.35
CA LEU A 249 11.01 -5.16 2.33
C LEU A 249 9.49 -5.20 2.20
N LEU A 250 8.80 -4.37 2.99
CA LEU A 250 7.34 -4.21 2.88
C LEU A 250 6.94 -3.68 1.50
N HIS A 251 7.67 -2.72 0.92
CA HIS A 251 7.36 -2.22 -0.43
C HIS A 251 7.54 -3.28 -1.51
N PHE A 252 8.58 -4.10 -1.39
CA PHE A 252 8.84 -5.20 -2.32
C PHE A 252 7.69 -6.21 -2.29
N GLU A 253 7.27 -6.63 -1.09
CA GLU A 253 6.14 -7.54 -0.89
C GLU A 253 4.83 -6.97 -1.42
N TYR A 254 4.50 -5.73 -1.06
CA TYR A 254 3.30 -5.06 -1.57
C TYR A 254 3.27 -5.04 -3.10
N LEU A 255 4.37 -4.60 -3.73
CA LEU A 255 4.44 -4.58 -5.20
C LEU A 255 4.36 -5.97 -5.80
N TYR A 256 4.98 -6.98 -5.19
CA TYR A 256 4.86 -8.37 -5.62
C TYR A 256 3.39 -8.81 -5.62
N HIS A 257 2.65 -8.53 -4.56
CA HIS A 257 1.21 -8.83 -4.50
C HIS A 257 0.43 -8.07 -5.56
N CYS A 258 0.65 -6.77 -5.74
CA CYS A 258 -0.06 -6.02 -6.77
C CYS A 258 0.20 -6.57 -8.19
N LEU A 259 1.45 -6.89 -8.50
CA LEU A 259 1.85 -7.38 -9.83
C LEU A 259 1.36 -8.80 -10.10
N THR A 260 1.29 -9.67 -9.08
CA THR A 260 0.80 -11.04 -9.24
C THR A 260 -0.71 -11.13 -9.45
N LYS A 261 -1.47 -10.09 -9.09
CA LYS A 261 -2.90 -9.99 -9.39
C LYS A 261 -3.21 -9.63 -10.85
N LEU A 262 -2.21 -9.24 -11.64
CA LEU A 262 -2.40 -8.95 -13.06
C LEU A 262 -2.63 -10.25 -13.86
N SER A 263 -3.69 -10.26 -14.65
CA SER A 263 -3.91 -11.27 -15.67
C SER A 263 -2.91 -11.15 -16.82
N GLU A 264 -2.73 -12.21 -17.60
CA GLU A 264 -1.82 -12.19 -18.77
C GLU A 264 -2.22 -11.15 -19.82
N ASN A 265 -3.52 -10.88 -19.97
CA ASN A 265 -4.01 -9.82 -20.87
C ASN A 265 -3.59 -8.43 -20.35
N GLU A 266 -3.74 -8.17 -19.05
CA GLU A 266 -3.35 -6.89 -18.45
C GLU A 266 -1.83 -6.68 -18.53
N LYS A 267 -1.03 -7.71 -18.26
CA LYS A 267 0.43 -7.66 -18.44
C LYS A 267 0.80 -7.29 -19.88
N LYS A 268 0.14 -7.92 -20.86
CA LYS A 268 0.35 -7.64 -22.29
C LYS A 268 -0.06 -6.21 -22.64
N ASP A 269 -1.18 -5.72 -22.13
CA ASP A 269 -1.67 -4.37 -22.39
C ASP A 269 -0.72 -3.31 -21.81
N ILE A 270 -0.24 -3.51 -20.58
CA ILE A 270 0.79 -2.64 -19.96
C ILE A 270 2.06 -2.65 -20.81
N CYS A 271 2.54 -3.83 -21.21
CA CYS A 271 3.72 -3.94 -22.07
C CYS A 271 3.52 -3.23 -23.43
N ASN A 272 2.34 -3.34 -24.04
CA ASN A 272 2.02 -2.64 -25.29
C ASN A 272 2.01 -1.12 -25.10
N LYS A 273 1.43 -0.62 -24.01
CA LYS A 273 1.46 0.81 -23.64
C LYS A 273 2.90 1.32 -23.53
N MET A 274 3.80 0.53 -22.94
CA MET A 274 5.22 0.87 -22.83
C MET A 274 5.93 0.91 -24.18
N GLN A 275 5.62 -0.03 -25.09
CA GLN A 275 6.25 -0.09 -26.42
C GLN A 275 5.82 1.06 -27.32
N ASN A 276 4.56 1.50 -27.22
CA ASN A 276 4.01 2.62 -27.99
C ASN A 276 4.51 4.01 -27.54
N LYS A 277 5.30 4.06 -26.47
CA LYS A 277 5.83 5.29 -25.87
C LYS A 277 7.36 5.33 -25.81
N LYS A 278 8.03 4.41 -26.51
CA LYS A 278 9.48 4.48 -26.80
C LYS A 278 9.75 5.60 -27.79
#